data_AF-A0A6S7KKD8-F1
#
_entry.id   AF-A0A6S7KKD8-F1
#
_cell.length_a   1.000
_cell.length_b   1.000
_cell.length_c   1.000
_cell.angle_alpha   90.00
_cell.angle_beta   90.00
_cell.angle_gamma   90.00
#
_symmetry.space_group_name_H-M   'P 1'
#
loop_
_entity.id
_entity.type
_entity.pdbx_description
1 polymer ?
#
loop_
_entity_poly.entity_id
_entity_poly.type
_entity_poly.pdbx_seq_one_letter_code
_entity_poly.pdbx_strand_id
1 'polypeptide(L)'
;SAQKCNVCAYRTTQPKEQQKCTSATVTCPSGTSYCFTSSVTFQNDTIAVERNCGNADICSDNACGRLSAAWNLKSCAISCYNTNSATGVMVTKFTLSLMVIV
;
A
#
# COMPACT_ATOMS: atom_id res chain seq x y z
N SER A 1 -22.99 -9.89 0.22
CA SER A 1 -22.27 -9.58 1.48
C SER A 1 -21.51 -8.29 1.29
N ALA A 2 -21.51 -7.37 2.25
CA ALA A 2 -20.72 -6.14 2.14
C ALA A 2 -19.22 -6.45 2.27
N GLN A 3 -18.38 -5.87 1.40
CA GLN A 3 -16.92 -6.01 1.46
C GLN A 3 -16.39 -5.41 2.76
N LYS A 4 -15.44 -6.09 3.40
CA LYS A 4 -14.74 -5.58 4.58
C LYS A 4 -13.25 -5.47 4.33
N CYS A 5 -12.64 -4.39 4.78
CA CYS A 5 -11.21 -4.17 4.63
C CYS A 5 -10.59 -3.76 5.97
N ASN A 6 -9.36 -4.18 6.20
CA ASN A 6 -8.54 -3.67 7.27
C ASN A 6 -8.09 -2.26 6.91
N VAL A 7 -8.33 -1.29 7.78
CA VAL A 7 -7.84 0.09 7.57
C VAL A 7 -6.64 0.37 8.45
N CYS A 8 -5.66 1.05 7.87
CA CYS A 8 -4.55 1.63 8.61
C CYS A 8 -3.90 2.73 7.76
N ALA A 9 -3.34 3.75 8.41
CA ALA A 9 -2.52 4.75 7.75
C ALA A 9 -1.39 5.14 8.69
N TYR A 10 -0.17 5.21 8.18
CA TYR A 10 0.97 5.69 8.95
C TYR A 10 2.01 6.35 8.04
N ARG A 11 2.86 7.16 8.67
CA ARG A 11 4.04 7.75 8.05
C ARG A 11 5.25 7.45 8.91
N THR A 12 6.36 7.11 8.26
CA THR A 12 7.59 6.77 8.96
C THR A 12 8.81 7.12 8.13
N THR A 13 9.89 7.48 8.80
CA THR A 13 11.24 7.58 8.24
C THR A 13 12.08 6.35 8.60
N GLN A 14 11.55 5.44 9.42
CA GLN A 14 12.21 4.19 9.82
C GLN A 14 11.93 3.05 8.81
N PRO A 15 12.84 2.07 8.69
CA PRO A 15 12.69 0.94 7.77
C PRO A 15 11.42 0.11 8.04
N LYS A 16 10.91 -0.49 6.95
CA LYS A 16 9.58 -1.13 6.81
C LYS A 16 9.19 -2.17 7.88
N GLU A 17 10.12 -2.67 8.68
CA GLU A 17 9.90 -3.84 9.54
C GLU A 17 9.20 -3.55 10.87
N GLN A 18 9.01 -2.29 11.27
CA GLN A 18 8.58 -1.97 12.64
C GLN A 18 7.17 -1.39 12.82
N GLN A 19 6.37 -1.26 11.76
CA GLN A 19 5.01 -0.74 11.93
C GLN A 19 3.95 -1.78 11.57
N LYS A 20 3.52 -2.52 12.61
CA LYS A 20 2.34 -3.37 12.57
C LYS A 20 1.13 -2.48 12.32
N CYS A 21 0.44 -2.68 11.20
CA CYS A 21 -0.95 -2.22 11.07
C CYS A 21 -1.78 -2.99 12.12
N THR A 22 -1.97 -2.40 13.30
CA THR A 22 -3.03 -2.81 14.24
C THR A 22 -4.35 -2.32 13.66
N SER A 23 -4.86 -3.08 12.69
CA SER A 23 -5.99 -2.69 11.86
C SER A 23 -7.33 -2.82 12.57
N ALA A 24 -8.19 -1.82 12.41
CA ALA A 24 -9.63 -1.98 12.55
C ALA A 24 -10.20 -2.50 11.22
N THR A 25 -11.09 -3.48 11.26
CA THR A 25 -11.83 -3.92 10.07
C THR A 25 -13.06 -3.04 9.89
N VAL A 26 -13.19 -2.39 8.74
CA VAL A 26 -14.36 -1.57 8.40
C VAL A 26 -15.18 -2.24 7.31
N THR A 27 -16.50 -2.00 7.35
CA THR A 27 -17.37 -2.29 6.22
C THR A 27 -17.17 -1.22 5.15
N CYS A 28 -16.85 -1.63 3.93
CA CYS A 28 -16.60 -0.69 2.86
C CYS A 28 -17.89 -0.04 2.35
N PRO A 29 -17.84 1.24 1.91
CA PRO A 29 -18.98 1.92 1.30
C PRO A 29 -19.50 1.19 0.05
N SER A 30 -20.77 1.42 -0.28
CA SER A 30 -21.34 0.95 -1.54
C SER A 30 -20.54 1.49 -2.74
N GLY A 31 -20.33 0.66 -3.76
CA GLY A 31 -19.52 1.02 -4.94
C GLY A 31 -18.01 0.77 -4.80
N THR A 32 -17.55 0.26 -3.66
CA THR A 32 -16.18 -0.26 -3.52
C THR A 32 -16.13 -1.75 -3.82
N SER A 33 -15.03 -2.21 -4.42
CA SER A 33 -14.89 -3.61 -4.83
C SER A 33 -13.57 -4.24 -4.38
N TYR A 34 -12.65 -3.43 -3.83
CA TYR A 34 -11.30 -3.86 -3.50
C TYR A 34 -10.88 -3.33 -2.13
N CYS A 35 -10.01 -4.07 -1.46
CA CYS A 35 -9.11 -3.49 -0.47
C CYS A 35 -7.81 -3.13 -1.18
N PHE A 36 -7.27 -1.94 -0.94
CA PHE A 36 -5.95 -1.59 -1.44
C PHE A 36 -4.96 -1.40 -0.30
N THR A 37 -3.69 -1.62 -0.59
CA THR A 37 -2.57 -1.14 0.20
C THR A 37 -1.71 -0.26 -0.71
N SER A 38 -1.49 0.98 -0.33
CA SER A 38 -0.56 1.89 -0.98
C SER A 38 0.67 2.09 -0.10
N SER A 39 1.83 2.18 -0.74
CA SER A 39 3.09 2.56 -0.11
C SER A 39 3.74 3.58 -1.03
N VAL A 40 3.94 4.80 -0.53
CA VAL A 40 4.61 5.87 -1.25
C VAL A 40 5.84 6.31 -0.49
N THR A 41 6.88 6.69 -1.22
CA THR A 41 8.10 7.26 -0.67
C THR A 41 8.27 8.66 -1.24
N PHE A 42 8.36 9.65 -0.36
CA PHE A 42 8.60 11.04 -0.70
C PHE A 42 10.09 11.29 -0.96
N GLN A 43 10.43 12.44 -1.53
CA GLN A 43 11.83 12.81 -1.81
C GLN A 43 12.69 12.95 -0.55
N ASN A 44 12.08 13.28 0.58
CA ASN A 44 12.74 13.36 1.88
C ASN A 44 12.85 11.99 2.60
N ASP A 45 12.72 10.90 1.85
CA ASP A 45 12.73 9.51 2.33
C ASP A 45 11.66 9.16 3.37
N THR A 46 10.64 10.03 3.55
CA THR A 46 9.45 9.67 4.32
C THR A 46 8.66 8.63 3.53
N ILE A 47 8.24 7.56 4.20
CA ILE A 47 7.38 6.53 3.66
C ILE A 47 5.99 6.74 4.25
N ALA A 48 4.96 6.77 3.40
CA ALA A 48 3.57 6.70 3.83
C ALA A 48 2.93 5.41 3.34
N VAL A 49 2.24 4.73 4.25
CA VAL A 49 1.51 3.49 3.95
C VAL A 49 0.06 3.71 4.32
N GLU A 50 -0.83 3.30 3.43
CA GLU A 50 -2.27 3.30 3.66
C GLU A 50 -2.86 1.96 3.25
N ARG A 51 -3.78 1.44 4.04
CA ARG A 51 -4.67 0.35 3.68
C ARG A 51 -6.10 0.83 3.84
N ASN A 52 -6.92 0.66 2.80
CA ASN A 52 -8.30 1.12 2.83
C ASN A 52 -9.18 0.38 1.81
N CYS A 53 -10.48 0.68 1.82
CA CYS A 53 -11.41 0.30 0.78
C CYS A 53 -11.16 1.15 -0.48
N GLY A 54 -11.13 0.52 -1.64
CA GLY A 54 -10.89 1.16 -2.93
C GLY A 54 -11.88 0.71 -4.01
N ASN A 55 -11.97 1.54 -5.04
CA ASN A 55 -12.65 1.23 -6.29
C ASN A 55 -11.62 0.82 -7.37
N ALA A 56 -12.11 0.45 -8.55
CA ALA A 56 -11.25 0.05 -9.66
C ALA A 56 -10.23 1.14 -10.07
N ASP A 57 -10.58 2.42 -9.88
CA ASP A 57 -9.69 3.54 -10.26
C ASP A 57 -8.40 3.58 -9.44
N ILE A 58 -8.48 3.29 -8.14
CA ILE A 58 -7.30 3.19 -7.27
C ILE A 58 -6.47 1.96 -7.65
N CYS A 59 -7.13 0.88 -8.08
CA CYS A 59 -6.49 -0.37 -8.47
C CYS A 59 -6.05 -0.38 -9.95
N SER A 60 -6.10 0.76 -10.63
CA SER A 60 -5.63 0.89 -12.01
C SER A 60 -4.12 1.11 -12.06
N ASP A 61 -3.49 0.68 -13.17
CA ASP A 61 -2.05 0.81 -13.40
C ASP A 61 -1.53 2.26 -13.34
N ASN A 62 -2.41 3.25 -13.53
CA ASN A 62 -2.06 4.67 -13.53
C ASN A 62 -2.21 5.38 -12.18
N ALA A 63 -2.68 4.70 -11.12
CA ALA A 63 -2.86 5.33 -9.82
C ALA A 63 -1.54 5.90 -9.26
N CYS A 64 -0.44 5.14 -9.37
CA CYS A 64 0.87 5.62 -8.97
C CYS A 64 1.41 6.75 -9.85
N GLY A 65 1.11 6.78 -11.15
CA GLY A 65 1.48 7.88 -12.04
C GLY A 65 0.85 9.20 -11.60
N ARG A 66 -0.46 9.19 -11.29
CA ARG A 66 -1.19 10.36 -10.78
C ARG A 66 -0.64 10.85 -9.44
N LEU A 67 -0.40 9.94 -8.50
CA LEU A 67 0.14 10.29 -7.18
C LEU A 67 1.57 10.84 -7.29
N SER A 68 2.40 10.24 -8.14
CA SER A 68 3.78 10.69 -8.34
C SER A 68 3.82 12.08 -8.96
N ALA A 69 2.94 12.37 -9.92
CA ALA A 69 2.82 13.71 -10.53
C ALA A 69 2.30 14.76 -9.53
N ALA A 70 1.32 14.40 -8.69
CA ALA A 70 0.72 15.33 -7.74
C ALA A 70 1.65 15.66 -6.57
N TRP A 71 2.37 14.66 -6.04
CA TRP A 71 3.11 14.78 -4.77
C TRP A 71 4.63 14.69 -4.93
N ASN A 72 5.12 14.65 -6.17
CA ASN A 72 6.55 14.52 -6.50
C ASN A 72 7.21 13.35 -5.75
N LEU A 73 6.66 12.15 -5.92
CA LEU A 73 7.09 10.97 -5.18
C LEU A 73 8.38 10.37 -5.76
N LYS A 74 9.23 9.84 -4.89
CA LYS A 74 10.41 9.04 -5.25
C LYS A 74 10.01 7.65 -5.72
N SER A 75 9.03 7.04 -5.05
CA SER A 75 8.44 5.77 -5.50
C SER A 75 7.00 5.62 -5.02
N CYS A 76 6.22 4.82 -5.75
CA CYS A 76 4.86 4.46 -5.39
C CYS A 76 4.62 2.98 -5.71
N ALA A 77 3.94 2.29 -4.81
CA ALA A 77 3.42 0.94 -5.03
C ALA A 77 2.00 0.86 -4.50
N ILE A 78 1.08 0.31 -5.30
CA ILE A 78 -0.29 0.02 -4.91
C ILE A 78 -0.56 -1.44 -5.18
N SER A 79 -1.19 -2.14 -4.24
CA SER A 79 -1.62 -3.52 -4.41
C SER A 79 -3.07 -3.64 -3.97
N CYS A 80 -3.88 -4.28 -4.80
CA CYS A 80 -5.30 -4.47 -4.56
C CYS A 80 -5.67 -5.94 -4.40
N TYR A 81 -6.66 -6.19 -3.53
CA TYR A 81 -7.11 -7.52 -3.17
C TYR A 81 -8.64 -7.52 -3.09
N ASN A 82 -9.26 -8.57 -3.61
CA ASN A 82 -10.72 -8.76 -3.60
C ASN A 82 -11.21 -9.60 -2.41
N THR A 83 -10.34 -9.94 -1.46
CA THR A 83 -10.67 -10.76 -0.28
C THR A 83 -10.89 -9.90 0.96
N ASN A 84 -11.86 -10.28 1.81
CA ASN A 84 -12.28 -9.59 3.04
C ASN A 84 -11.20 -9.43 4.14
N SER A 85 -9.94 -9.80 3.89
CA SER A 85 -8.85 -9.66 4.85
C SER A 85 -7.51 -9.71 4.12
N ALA A 86 -7.06 -8.57 3.61
CA ALA A 86 -5.65 -8.41 3.29
C ALA A 86 -4.89 -8.21 4.61
N THR A 87 -4.58 -9.30 5.32
CA THR A 87 -3.55 -9.29 6.39
C THR A 87 -2.15 -9.40 5.82
N GLY A 88 -1.99 -9.35 4.49
CA GLY A 88 -0.70 -9.46 3.81
C GLY A 88 0.30 -8.44 4.31
N VAL A 89 1.30 -8.93 5.05
CA VAL A 89 2.59 -8.27 5.21
C VAL A 89 3.05 -7.89 3.80
N MET A 90 3.44 -6.64 3.59
CA MET A 90 4.04 -6.23 2.32
C MET A 90 5.28 -7.10 2.09
N VAL A 91 5.17 -8.10 1.23
CA VAL A 91 6.34 -8.86 0.77
C VAL A 91 7.07 -7.93 -0.19
N THR A 92 7.95 -7.09 0.36
CA THR A 92 8.93 -6.40 -0.46
C THR A 92 9.72 -7.49 -1.17
N LYS A 93 9.70 -7.53 -2.50
CA LYS A 93 10.69 -8.29 -3.27
C LYS A 93 12.07 -7.88 -2.75
N PHE A 94 12.69 -8.71 -1.93
CA PHE A 94 14.10 -8.60 -1.64
C PHE A 94 14.82 -8.96 -2.93
N THR A 95 15.28 -7.95 -3.67
CA THR A 95 16.33 -8.18 -4.66
C THR A 95 17.58 -8.49 -3.85
N LEU A 96 17.83 -9.78 -3.55
CA LEU A 96 19.17 -10.23 -3.16
C LEU A 96 20.07 -9.97 -4.36
N SER A 97 20.74 -8.82 -4.37
CA SER A 97 21.94 -8.68 -5.19
C SER A 97 22.98 -9.61 -4.57
N LEU A 98 23.07 -10.84 -5.09
CA LEU A 98 24.22 -11.70 -4.84
C LEU A 98 25.45 -10.93 -5.34
N MET A 99 26.19 -10.34 -4.41
CA MET A 99 27.53 -9.84 -4.67
C MET A 99 28.40 -11.08 -4.83
N VAL A 100 28.56 -11.54 -6.07
CA VAL A 100 29.50 -12.60 -6.42
C VAL A 100 30.90 -12.01 -6.25
N ILE A 101 31.53 -12.29 -5.11
CA ILE A 101 32.97 -12.10 -4.94
C ILE A 101 33.62 -13.35 -5.53
N VAL A 102 34.15 -13.22 -6.75
CA VAL A 102 35.14 -14.15 -7.31
C VAL A 102 36.25 -13.32 -7.93
#